data_AF-A0A2S6H683-F1
#
_entry.id   AF-A0A2S6H683-F1
#
_cell.length_a   1.000
_cell.length_b   1.000
_cell.length_c   1.000
_cell.angle_alpha   90.00
_cell.angle_beta   90.00
_cell.angle_gamma   90.00
#
_symmetry.space_group_name_H-M   'P 1'
#
loop_
_entity.id
_entity.type
_entity.pdbx_description
1 polymer ?
#
loop_
_entity_poly.entity_id
_entity_poly.type
_entity_poly.pdbx_seq_one_letter_code
_entity_poly.pdbx_strand_id
1 'polypeptide(L)'
;MINVFTKKLPATLKREVYLDYQSKLKALTKILNERNDLKYLKRDRQVTELLLAGAVFYSKVIAQMNEAKRVIKNFNRSNISSIRMGGFTLTSQDIYLFDELRRDFNRIFNNFNIPISSLDLSDLNEFSKKLNKILENV
;
A
#
# COMPACT_ATOMS: atom_id res chain seq x y z
N MET A 1 6.96 1.17 -10.84
CA MET A 1 7.33 1.33 -9.41
C MET A 1 6.77 0.25 -8.48
N ILE A 2 5.48 -0.14 -8.59
CA ILE A 2 4.82 -1.12 -7.69
C ILE A 2 5.56 -2.45 -7.46
N ASN A 3 6.36 -2.90 -8.42
CA ASN A 3 7.19 -4.11 -8.30
C ASN A 3 8.19 -4.07 -7.14
N VAL A 4 8.55 -2.89 -6.62
CA VAL A 4 9.41 -2.75 -5.42
C VAL A 4 8.74 -3.42 -4.22
N PHE A 5 7.43 -3.30 -4.08
CA PHE A 5 6.68 -3.83 -2.94
C PHE A 5 6.14 -5.25 -3.16
N THR A 6 5.92 -5.65 -4.42
CA THR A 6 5.19 -6.90 -4.72
C THR A 6 6.08 -8.11 -5.02
N LYS A 7 7.41 -8.01 -4.91
CA LYS A 7 8.33 -9.11 -5.29
C LYS A 7 8.06 -10.41 -4.54
N LYS A 8 7.77 -10.32 -3.24
CA LYS A 8 7.55 -11.48 -2.36
C LYS A 8 6.07 -11.89 -2.28
N LEU A 9 5.16 -11.25 -3.02
CA LEU A 9 3.75 -11.58 -2.98
C LEU A 9 3.43 -12.83 -3.83
N PRO A 10 2.44 -13.64 -3.41
CA PRO A 10 1.82 -14.64 -4.27
C PRO A 10 1.31 -14.03 -5.58
N ALA A 11 1.37 -14.80 -6.66
CA ALA A 11 1.07 -14.32 -8.01
C ALA A 11 -0.34 -13.70 -8.15
N THR A 12 -1.33 -14.27 -7.48
CA THR A 12 -2.72 -13.78 -7.47
C THR A 12 -2.83 -12.39 -6.83
N LEU A 13 -2.31 -12.23 -5.61
CA LEU A 13 -2.28 -10.94 -4.92
C LEU A 13 -1.46 -9.90 -5.68
N LYS A 14 -0.31 -10.30 -6.25
CA LYS A 14 0.52 -9.43 -7.06
C LYS A 14 -0.26 -8.86 -8.26
N ARG A 15 -1.05 -9.69 -8.94
CA ARG A 15 -1.88 -9.25 -10.07
C ARG A 15 -2.93 -8.24 -9.65
N GLU A 16 -3.64 -8.49 -8.55
CA GLU A 16 -4.66 -7.55 -8.03
C GLU A 16 -4.06 -6.20 -7.65
N VAL A 17 -2.95 -6.21 -6.91
CA VAL A 17 -2.22 -4.99 -6.53
C VAL A 17 -1.73 -4.23 -7.76
N TYR A 18 -1.24 -4.94 -8.77
CA TYR A 18 -0.76 -4.32 -10.00
C TYR A 18 -1.88 -3.63 -10.78
N LEU A 19 -3.04 -4.28 -10.93
CA LEU A 19 -4.19 -3.71 -11.63
C LEU A 19 -4.72 -2.45 -10.93
N ASP A 20 -4.80 -2.48 -9.60
CA ASP A 20 -5.24 -1.33 -8.81
C ASP A 20 -4.25 -0.16 -8.94
N TYR A 21 -2.94 -0.45 -8.86
CA TYR A 21 -1.90 0.56 -9.09
C TYR A 21 -2.01 1.22 -10.46
N GLN A 22 -2.19 0.44 -11.53
CA GLN A 22 -2.33 0.99 -12.88
C GLN A 22 -3.57 1.90 -13.02
N SER A 23 -4.69 1.46 -12.45
CA SER A 23 -5.93 2.24 -12.44
C SER A 23 -5.75 3.57 -11.69
N LYS A 24 -5.19 3.53 -10.48
CA LYS A 24 -4.95 4.72 -9.66
C LYS A 24 -3.90 5.65 -10.26
N LEU A 25 -2.87 5.11 -10.92
CA LEU A 25 -1.85 5.92 -11.59
C LEU A 25 -2.45 6.72 -12.74
N LYS A 26 -3.32 6.10 -13.54
CA LYS A 26 -4.05 6.80 -14.60
C LYS A 26 -4.91 7.92 -14.04
N ALA A 27 -5.65 7.67 -12.97
CA ALA A 27 -6.49 8.67 -12.31
C ALA A 27 -5.66 9.82 -11.70
N LEU A 28 -4.56 9.51 -11.01
CA LEU A 28 -3.68 10.49 -10.40
C LEU A 28 -3.02 11.37 -11.47
N THR A 29 -2.58 10.77 -12.57
CA THR A 29 -1.99 11.50 -13.69
C THR A 29 -2.97 12.52 -14.26
N LYS A 30 -4.26 12.17 -14.39
CA LYS A 30 -5.30 13.10 -14.81
C LYS A 30 -5.46 14.27 -13.83
N ILE A 31 -5.55 13.98 -12.52
CA ILE A 31 -5.65 15.00 -11.47
C ILE A 31 -4.45 15.95 -11.51
N LEU A 32 -3.24 15.41 -11.63
CA LEU A 32 -2.03 16.22 -11.72
C LEU A 32 -2.13 17.14 -12.94
N ASN A 33 -2.45 16.62 -14.13
CA ASN A 33 -2.54 17.46 -15.33
C ASN A 33 -3.54 18.62 -15.19
N GLU A 34 -4.66 18.41 -14.50
CA GLU A 34 -5.72 19.41 -14.32
C GLU A 34 -5.43 20.44 -13.21
N ARG A 35 -4.58 20.10 -12.22
CA ARG A 35 -4.39 20.92 -11.01
C ARG A 35 -3.00 21.53 -10.90
N ASN A 36 -2.94 22.86 -10.84
CA ASN A 36 -1.68 23.60 -10.73
C ASN A 36 -1.12 23.67 -9.31
N ASP A 37 -1.97 23.49 -8.30
CA ASP A 37 -1.56 23.54 -6.88
C ASP A 37 -0.76 22.30 -6.43
N LEU A 38 -0.71 21.25 -7.26
CA LEU A 38 0.04 20.01 -7.01
C LEU A 38 1.46 20.02 -7.63
N LYS A 39 2.12 21.18 -7.63
CA LYS A 39 3.41 21.40 -8.31
C LYS A 39 4.55 20.50 -7.82
N TYR A 40 4.59 20.14 -6.53
CA TYR A 40 5.66 19.31 -5.97
C TYR A 40 5.53 17.85 -6.39
N LEU A 41 4.29 17.33 -6.45
CA LEU A 41 4.01 16.02 -7.03
C LEU A 41 4.36 15.97 -8.52
N LYS A 42 4.06 17.04 -9.28
CA LYS A 42 4.43 17.10 -10.70
C LYS A 42 5.94 17.12 -10.92
N ARG A 43 6.68 17.80 -10.05
CA ARG A 43 8.13 18.00 -10.16
C ARG A 43 8.88 16.67 -10.10
N ASP A 44 8.47 15.78 -9.19
CA ASP A 44 9.08 14.47 -9.04
C ASP A 44 8.07 13.34 -9.29
N ARG A 45 7.98 12.96 -10.56
CA ARG A 45 7.10 11.88 -11.00
C ARG A 45 7.51 10.53 -10.39
N GLN A 46 8.81 10.27 -10.21
CA GLN A 46 9.27 8.99 -9.68
C GLN A 46 8.89 8.83 -8.21
N VAL A 47 9.08 9.88 -7.41
CA VAL A 47 8.62 9.93 -6.02
C VAL A 47 7.11 9.80 -5.95
N THR A 48 6.36 10.52 -6.79
CA THR A 48 4.90 10.40 -6.84
C THR A 48 4.45 8.96 -7.16
N GLU A 49 5.06 8.32 -8.14
CA GLU A 49 4.77 6.92 -8.49
C GLU A 49 5.15 5.94 -7.35
N LEU A 50 6.22 6.23 -6.61
CA LEU A 50 6.63 5.44 -5.44
C LEU A 50 5.64 5.57 -4.29
N LEU A 51 5.21 6.80 -3.98
CA LEU A 51 4.24 7.06 -2.93
C LEU A 51 2.88 6.44 -3.25
N LEU A 52 2.43 6.57 -4.50
CA LEU A 52 1.23 5.89 -4.97
C LEU A 52 1.37 4.37 -4.86
N ALA A 53 2.51 3.82 -5.30
CA ALA A 53 2.77 2.39 -5.20
C ALA A 53 2.72 1.90 -3.75
N GLY A 54 3.32 2.63 -2.83
CA GLY A 54 3.29 2.30 -1.41
C GLY A 54 1.90 2.40 -0.81
N ALA A 55 1.12 3.40 -1.20
CA ALA A 55 -0.24 3.57 -0.72
C ALA A 55 -1.18 2.46 -1.22
N VAL A 56 -1.05 2.06 -2.49
CA VAL A 56 -1.80 0.92 -3.04
C VAL A 56 -1.41 -0.37 -2.32
N PHE A 57 -0.11 -0.60 -2.12
CA PHE A 57 0.37 -1.77 -1.40
C PHE A 57 -0.11 -1.78 0.06
N TYR A 58 -0.11 -0.64 0.74
CA TYR A 58 -0.63 -0.51 2.10
C TYR A 58 -2.11 -0.90 2.16
N SER A 59 -2.95 -0.31 1.31
CA SER A 59 -4.39 -0.55 1.28
C SER A 59 -4.75 -2.01 0.95
N LYS A 60 -4.09 -2.60 -0.07
CA LYS A 60 -4.42 -3.93 -0.58
C LYS A 60 -3.78 -5.07 0.21
N VAL A 61 -2.63 -4.84 0.82
CA VAL A 61 -1.86 -5.88 1.50
C VAL A 61 -1.77 -5.58 2.98
N ILE A 62 -1.07 -4.52 3.39
CA ILE A 62 -0.72 -4.32 4.80
C ILE A 62 -1.96 -4.15 5.69
N ALA A 63 -2.92 -3.30 5.29
CA ALA A 63 -4.14 -3.07 6.05
C ALA A 63 -4.99 -4.35 6.17
N GLN A 64 -5.17 -5.08 5.07
CA GLN A 64 -5.92 -6.34 5.05
C GLN A 64 -5.28 -7.39 5.95
N MET A 65 -3.94 -7.50 5.93
CA MET A 65 -3.21 -8.46 6.77
C MET A 65 -3.26 -8.10 8.26
N ASN A 66 -3.27 -6.80 8.60
CA ASN A 66 -3.45 -6.38 10.00
C ASN A 66 -4.81 -6.83 10.54
N GLU A 67 -5.87 -6.67 9.75
CA GLU A 67 -7.20 -7.17 10.13
C GLU A 67 -7.24 -8.70 10.19
N ALA A 68 -6.63 -9.38 9.22
CA ALA A 68 -6.48 -10.83 9.22
C ALA A 68 -5.84 -11.36 10.50
N LYS A 69 -4.74 -10.73 10.94
CA LYS A 69 -4.01 -11.11 12.14
C LYS A 69 -4.86 -10.93 13.41
N ARG A 70 -5.67 -9.88 13.48
CA ARG A 70 -6.63 -9.68 14.59
C ARG A 70 -7.64 -10.82 14.64
N VAL A 71 -8.15 -11.23 13.48
CA VAL A 71 -9.10 -12.34 13.35
C VAL A 71 -8.45 -13.67 13.75
N ILE A 72 -7.25 -13.99 13.24
CA ILE A 72 -6.50 -15.22 13.57
C ILE A 72 -6.17 -15.28 15.07
N LYS A 73 -5.77 -14.17 15.69
CA LYS A 73 -5.48 -14.14 17.14
C LYS A 73 -6.70 -14.56 17.97
N ASN A 74 -7.92 -14.24 17.51
CA ASN A 74 -9.15 -14.67 18.16
C ASN A 74 -9.45 -16.16 17.90
N PHE A 75 -9.03 -16.69 16.75
CA PHE A 75 -9.23 -18.09 16.35
C PHE A 75 -8.13 -19.06 16.78
N ASN A 76 -6.96 -18.61 17.25
CA ASN A 76 -5.93 -19.48 17.82
C ASN A 76 -6.40 -20.21 19.12
N ARG A 77 -7.62 -19.93 19.60
CA ARG A 77 -8.31 -20.71 20.64
C ARG A 77 -9.16 -21.86 20.10
N SER A 78 -9.28 -21.98 18.78
CA SER A 78 -9.99 -23.03 18.04
C SER A 78 -9.03 -23.71 17.06
N ASN A 79 -9.23 -24.99 16.74
CA ASN A 79 -8.37 -25.79 15.84
C ASN A 79 -8.43 -25.37 14.35
N ILE A 80 -8.36 -24.07 14.05
CA ILE A 80 -8.42 -23.52 12.69
C ILE A 80 -6.99 -23.35 12.16
N SER A 81 -6.66 -24.09 11.10
CA SER A 81 -5.32 -24.14 10.50
C SER A 81 -5.07 -23.12 9.39
N SER A 82 -6.11 -22.48 8.86
CA SER A 82 -6.00 -21.47 7.81
C SER A 82 -7.22 -20.55 7.76
N ILE A 83 -7.04 -19.34 7.20
CA ILE A 83 -8.14 -18.40 6.94
C ILE A 83 -8.15 -18.04 5.47
N ARG A 84 -9.31 -18.15 4.82
CA ARG A 84 -9.49 -17.67 3.45
C ARG A 84 -9.84 -16.18 3.46
N MET A 85 -9.08 -15.39 2.73
CA MET A 85 -9.35 -13.97 2.49
C MET A 85 -9.37 -13.70 0.98
N GLY A 86 -10.56 -13.39 0.47
CA GLY A 86 -10.80 -13.30 -0.97
C GLY A 86 -10.43 -14.60 -1.69
N GLY A 87 -9.51 -14.50 -2.66
CA GLY A 87 -8.97 -15.63 -3.42
C GLY A 87 -7.77 -16.34 -2.79
N PHE A 88 -7.33 -15.94 -1.59
CA PHE A 88 -6.10 -16.44 -0.96
C PHE A 88 -6.39 -17.17 0.36
N THR A 89 -5.65 -18.24 0.63
CA THR A 89 -5.69 -18.97 1.90
C THR A 89 -4.44 -18.65 2.70
N LEU A 90 -4.61 -17.98 3.84
CA LEU A 90 -3.53 -17.68 4.78
C LEU A 90 -3.21 -18.91 5.62
N THR A 91 -1.97 -19.37 5.53
CA THR A 91 -1.37 -20.33 6.46
C THR A 91 -0.52 -19.60 7.51
N SER A 92 -0.10 -20.32 8.56
CA SER A 92 0.82 -19.79 9.58
C SER A 92 2.16 -19.31 9.00
N GLN A 93 2.64 -19.93 7.91
CA GLN A 93 3.88 -19.53 7.23
C GLN A 93 3.68 -18.21 6.46
N ASP A 94 2.53 -18.02 5.84
CA ASP A 94 2.20 -16.77 5.14
C ASP A 94 2.14 -15.58 6.12
N ILE A 95 1.65 -15.80 7.34
CA ILE A 95 1.62 -14.77 8.39
C ILE A 95 3.03 -14.23 8.67
N TYR A 96 4.03 -15.11 8.78
CA TYR A 96 5.42 -14.70 9.04
C TYR A 96 5.98 -13.87 7.87
N LEU A 97 5.73 -14.31 6.63
CA LEU A 97 6.10 -13.57 5.43
C LEU A 97 5.46 -12.17 5.41
N PHE A 98 4.18 -12.06 5.76
CA PHE A 98 3.49 -10.77 5.82
C PHE A 98 4.00 -9.87 6.94
N ASP A 99 4.39 -10.42 8.09
CA ASP A 99 5.03 -9.66 9.17
C ASP A 99 6.42 -9.12 8.75
N GLU A 100 7.17 -9.87 7.95
CA GLU A 100 8.42 -9.38 7.33
C GLU A 100 8.14 -8.26 6.34
N LEU A 101 7.19 -8.45 5.41
CA LEU A 101 6.78 -7.43 4.44
C LEU A 101 6.32 -6.13 5.10
N ARG A 102 5.55 -6.24 6.18
CA ARG A 102 5.11 -5.08 6.97
C ARG A 102 6.29 -4.34 7.61
N ARG A 103 7.26 -5.07 8.17
CA ARG A 103 8.47 -4.47 8.76
C ARG A 103 9.30 -3.74 7.71
N ASP A 104 9.52 -4.37 6.55
CA ASP A 104 10.23 -3.75 5.43
C ASP A 104 9.51 -2.49 4.94
N PHE A 105 8.19 -2.57 4.77
CA PHE A 105 7.36 -1.44 4.37
C PHE A 105 7.46 -0.26 5.35
N ASN A 106 7.24 -0.52 6.65
CA ASN A 106 7.31 0.51 7.68
C ASN A 106 8.70 1.14 7.76
N ARG A 107 9.77 0.33 7.61
CA ARG A 107 11.15 0.83 7.59
C ARG A 107 11.39 1.79 6.43
N ILE A 108 10.91 1.47 5.23
CA ILE A 108 11.05 2.34 4.05
C ILE A 108 10.39 3.70 4.35
N PHE A 109 9.12 3.72 4.75
CA PHE A 109 8.39 4.98 4.94
C PHE A 109 8.86 5.79 6.15
N ASN A 110 9.32 5.12 7.22
CA ASN A 110 9.95 5.79 8.35
C ASN A 110 11.26 6.48 7.96
N ASN A 111 12.09 5.87 7.10
CA ASN A 111 13.34 6.46 6.63
C ASN A 111 13.11 7.76 5.83
N PHE A 112 11.95 7.91 5.21
CA PHE A 112 11.56 9.12 4.48
C PHE A 112 10.72 10.10 5.31
N ASN A 113 10.53 9.86 6.62
CA ASN A 113 9.63 10.65 7.49
C ASN A 113 8.20 10.78 6.95
N ILE A 114 7.71 9.73 6.27
CA ILE A 114 6.35 9.71 5.71
C ILE A 114 5.47 8.88 6.63
N PRO A 115 4.50 9.49 7.34
CA PRO A 115 3.59 8.75 8.21
C PRO A 115 2.75 7.76 7.40
N ILE A 116 2.61 6.52 7.87
CA ILE A 116 1.78 5.51 7.19
C ILE A 116 0.32 6.00 7.03
N SER A 117 -0.17 6.83 7.96
CA SER A 117 -1.50 7.46 7.88
C SER A 117 -1.68 8.39 6.68
N SER A 118 -0.59 8.90 6.07
CA SER A 118 -0.67 9.69 4.84
C SER A 118 -0.85 8.85 3.57
N LEU A 119 -0.81 7.51 3.70
CA LEU A 119 -0.96 6.56 2.61
C LEU A 119 -2.40 6.07 2.43
N ASP A 120 -3.37 6.74 3.04
CA ASP A 120 -4.78 6.48 2.81
C ASP A 120 -5.18 6.89 1.38
N LEU A 121 -5.77 5.94 0.65
CA LEU A 121 -6.24 6.08 -0.73
C LEU A 121 -7.77 6.09 -0.86
N SER A 122 -8.48 6.24 0.25
CA SER A 122 -9.94 6.39 0.29
C SER A 122 -10.42 7.51 -0.66
N ASP A 123 -9.75 8.66 -0.64
CA ASP A 123 -9.94 9.77 -1.58
C ASP A 123 -8.61 10.16 -2.25
N LEU A 124 -8.55 10.00 -3.58
CA LEU A 124 -7.35 10.29 -4.37
C LEU A 124 -7.03 11.79 -4.44
N ASN A 125 -8.03 12.68 -4.36
CA ASN A 125 -7.81 14.12 -4.30
C ASN A 125 -7.21 14.54 -2.96
N GLU A 126 -7.74 13.99 -1.86
CA GLU A 126 -7.22 14.26 -0.53
C GLU A 126 -5.81 13.69 -0.36
N PHE A 127 -5.59 12.45 -0.82
CA PHE A 127 -4.27 11.81 -0.89
C PHE A 127 -3.26 12.71 -1.63
N SER A 128 -3.63 13.21 -2.81
CA SER A 128 -2.77 14.08 -3.61
C SER A 128 -2.42 15.38 -2.86
N LYS A 129 -3.38 16.01 -2.19
CA LYS A 129 -3.14 17.21 -1.39
C LYS A 129 -2.18 16.93 -0.23
N LYS A 130 -2.41 15.81 0.50
CA LYS A 130 -1.57 15.38 1.62
C LYS A 130 -0.12 15.15 1.18
N LEU A 131 0.09 14.38 0.11
CA LEU A 131 1.44 14.09 -0.38
C LEU A 131 2.14 15.33 -0.92
N ASN A 132 1.44 16.20 -1.64
CA ASN A 132 2.04 17.44 -2.14
C ASN A 132 2.55 18.32 -0.98
N LYS A 133 1.82 18.38 0.14
CA LYS A 133 2.25 19.08 1.35
C LYS A 133 3.46 18.40 2.00
N ILE A 134 3.52 17.07 2.02
CA ILE A 134 4.70 16.36 2.55
C ILE A 134 5.94 16.70 1.71
N LEU A 135 5.82 16.64 0.38
CA LEU A 135 6.92 16.95 -0.54
C LEU A 135 7.31 18.43 -0.60
N GLU A 136 6.46 19.32 -0.14
CA GLU A 136 6.81 20.74 0.04
C GLU A 136 7.77 20.94 1.23
N ASN A 137 7.72 20.07 2.23
CA ASN A 137 8.50 20.16 3.47
C ASN A 137 9.75 19.26 3.48
N VAL A 138 10.05 18.61 2.36
CA VAL A 138 11.23 17.74 2.14
C VAL A 138 12.16 18.40 1.12
#